data_AF-A0A6S7EY97-F1
#
_entry.id   AF-A0A6S7EY97-F1
#
_cell.length_a   1.000
_cell.length_b   1.000
_cell.length_c   1.000
_cell.angle_alpha   90.00
_cell.angle_beta   90.00
_cell.angle_gamma   90.00
#
_symmetry.space_group_name_H-M   'P 1'
#
loop_
_entity.id
_entity.type
_entity.pdbx_description
1 polymer ?
#
loop_
_entity_poly.entity_id
_entity_poly.type
_entity_poly.pdbx_seq_one_letter_code
_entity_poly.pdbx_strand_id
1 'polypeptide(L)'
;MLSFFGSFIDQLLDYARAHEDWLPAVGFVFAFLKSLPLVALFVPGTALLVSVGALLGAGVGQGVYVWLAISIGAALGDWVAYVTGIRAGPALLQWAPLRRRPALIIRTAAFVDRWGVLSVVLCRFFGPLRATVPMLTGMFGMRAVPFQIANWGSAFVWAGALLLPGWAGIALFNGG
;
A
#
# COMPACT_ATOMS: atom_id res chain seq x y z
N MET A 1 27.18 6.54 25.50
CA MET A 1 26.60 6.01 24.24
C MET A 1 25.14 5.61 24.44
N LEU A 2 24.80 4.68 25.35
CA LEU A 2 23.40 4.28 25.63
C LEU A 2 22.46 5.42 26.07
N SER A 3 22.94 6.37 26.88
CA SER A 3 22.15 7.53 27.33
C SER A 3 21.78 8.51 26.21
N PHE A 4 22.69 8.71 25.25
CA PHE A 4 22.45 9.55 24.07
C PHE A 4 21.35 8.95 23.18
N PHE A 5 21.42 7.63 22.94
CA PHE A 5 20.39 6.92 22.16
C PHE A 5 19.01 6.99 22.81
N GLY A 6 18.92 6.84 24.14
CA GLY A 6 17.66 7.03 24.87
C GLY A 6 17.08 8.43 24.65
N SER A 7 17.89 9.48 24.91
CA SER A 7 17.44 10.87 24.74
C SER A 7 17.01 11.21 23.30
N PHE A 8 17.64 10.60 22.30
CA PHE A 8 17.27 10.80 20.90
C PHE A 8 15.93 10.13 20.56
N ILE A 9 15.69 8.92 21.06
CA ILE A 9 14.42 8.20 20.87
C ILE A 9 13.28 8.97 21.54
N ASP A 10 13.48 9.45 22.77
CA ASP A 10 12.49 10.24 23.50
C ASP A 10 12.12 11.51 22.73
N GLN A 11 13.10 12.26 22.23
CA GLN A 11 12.88 13.44 21.39
C GLN A 11 12.09 13.11 20.11
N LEU A 12 12.39 11.98 19.48
CA LEU A 12 11.72 11.56 18.24
C LEU A 12 10.26 11.13 18.50
N LEU A 13 10.00 10.48 19.63
CA LEU A 13 8.65 10.12 20.08
C LEU A 13 7.85 11.36 20.47
N ASP A 14 8.45 12.31 21.19
CA ASP A 14 7.79 13.56 21.55
C ASP A 14 7.44 14.39 20.32
N TYR A 15 8.35 14.46 19.34
CA TYR A 15 8.06 15.10 18.06
C TYR A 15 6.92 14.40 17.30
N ALA A 16 6.91 13.06 17.29
CA ALA A 16 5.87 12.28 16.64
C ALA A 16 4.49 12.47 17.31
N ARG A 17 4.44 12.51 18.64
CA ARG A 17 3.22 12.82 19.43
C ARG A 17 2.71 14.22 19.15
N ALA A 18 3.60 15.21 19.07
CA ALA A 18 3.21 16.58 18.74
C ALA A 18 2.58 16.72 17.34
N HIS A 19 2.77 15.75 16.45
CA HIS A 19 2.23 15.74 15.09
C HIS A 19 1.37 14.51 14.78
N GLU A 20 0.84 13.83 15.80
CA GLU A 20 0.13 12.57 15.61
C GLU A 20 -1.12 12.69 14.75
N ASP A 21 -1.76 13.87 14.74
CA ASP A 21 -2.91 14.20 13.92
C ASP A 21 -2.64 14.11 12.41
N TRP A 22 -1.37 14.25 12.00
CA TRP A 22 -0.97 14.14 10.59
C TRP A 22 -0.72 12.70 10.15
N LEU A 23 -0.58 11.75 11.08
CA LEU A 23 -0.28 10.35 10.75
C LEU A 23 -1.31 9.72 9.79
N PRO A 24 -2.64 9.92 9.97
CA PRO A 24 -3.62 9.41 9.01
C PRO A 24 -3.45 10.02 7.63
N ALA A 25 -3.29 11.35 7.54
CA ALA A 25 -3.17 12.06 6.26
C ALA A 25 -1.89 11.66 5.50
N VAL A 26 -0.76 11.59 6.20
CA VAL A 26 0.51 11.14 5.61
C VAL A 26 0.42 9.68 5.20
N GLY A 27 -0.15 8.82 6.05
CA GLY A 27 -0.37 7.41 5.75
C GLY A 27 -1.25 7.20 4.51
N PHE A 28 -2.32 7.98 4.37
CA PHE A 28 -3.18 7.99 3.19
C PHE A 28 -2.41 8.38 1.93
N VAL A 29 -1.74 9.54 1.93
CA VAL A 29 -1.01 10.05 0.75
C VAL A 29 0.07 9.06 0.36
N PHE A 30 0.80 8.54 1.34
CA PHE A 30 1.81 7.53 1.12
C PHE A 30 1.25 6.28 0.45
N ALA A 31 0.19 5.69 1.02
CA ALA A 31 -0.42 4.48 0.50
C ALA A 31 -1.01 4.68 -0.91
N PHE A 32 -1.65 5.83 -1.14
CA PHE A 32 -2.19 6.23 -2.43
C PHE A 32 -1.10 6.32 -3.50
N LEU A 33 -0.06 7.11 -3.24
CA LEU A 33 1.08 7.27 -4.15
C LEU A 33 1.79 5.94 -4.39
N LYS A 34 2.00 5.15 -3.34
CA LYS A 34 2.61 3.83 -3.43
C LYS A 34 1.77 2.90 -4.31
N SER A 35 0.46 3.06 -4.41
CA SER A 35 -0.41 2.24 -5.27
C SER A 35 -0.44 2.67 -6.75
N LEU A 36 0.16 3.81 -7.10
CA LEU A 36 0.24 4.25 -8.50
C LEU A 36 1.39 3.55 -9.25
N PRO A 37 1.18 3.03 -10.48
CA PRO A 37 2.15 2.20 -11.21
C PRO A 37 3.56 2.78 -11.37
N LEU A 38 3.69 4.10 -11.57
CA LEU A 38 4.99 4.78 -11.71
C LEU A 38 5.62 5.13 -10.37
N VAL A 39 4.81 5.66 -9.46
CA VAL A 39 5.28 6.21 -8.18
C VAL A 39 5.73 5.08 -7.26
N ALA A 40 5.08 3.91 -7.35
CA ALA A 40 5.45 2.70 -6.63
C ALA A 40 6.93 2.28 -6.80
N LEU A 41 7.59 2.66 -7.90
CA LEU A 41 8.99 2.30 -8.16
C LEU A 41 9.98 3.11 -7.31
N PHE A 42 9.58 4.28 -6.83
CA PHE A 42 10.45 5.21 -6.10
C PHE A 42 10.17 5.25 -4.60
N VAL A 43 9.07 4.63 -4.14
CA VAL A 43 8.62 4.72 -2.76
C VAL A 43 8.96 3.43 -1.99
N PRO A 44 10.06 3.40 -1.20
CA PRO A 44 10.33 2.30 -0.27
C PRO A 44 9.27 2.34 0.82
N GLY A 45 8.47 1.27 0.98
CA GLY A 45 7.28 1.43 1.81
C GLY A 45 6.76 0.28 2.63
N THR A 46 7.47 -0.84 2.69
CA THR A 46 7.12 -1.87 3.68
C THR A 46 7.68 -1.48 5.04
N ALA A 47 8.96 -1.11 5.09
CA ALA A 47 9.62 -0.63 6.30
C ALA A 47 8.90 0.58 6.92
N LEU A 48 8.52 1.58 6.11
CA LEU A 48 7.83 2.78 6.60
C LEU A 48 6.49 2.45 7.28
N LEU A 49 5.69 1.55 6.69
CA LEU A 49 4.42 1.15 7.30
C LEU A 49 4.61 0.33 8.57
N VAL A 50 5.64 -0.52 8.63
CA VAL A 50 6.01 -1.22 9.87
C VAL A 50 6.44 -0.22 10.95
N SER A 51 7.22 0.82 10.59
CA SER A 51 7.60 1.89 11.51
C SER A 51 6.39 2.70 12.01
N VAL A 52 5.40 2.99 11.14
CA VAL A 52 4.14 3.60 11.57
C VAL A 52 3.40 2.69 12.54
N GLY A 53 3.37 1.38 12.29
CA GLY A 53 2.85 0.40 13.25
C GLY A 53 3.53 0.49 14.61
N ALA A 54 4.87 0.58 14.64
CA ALA A 54 5.64 0.73 15.87
C ALA A 54 5.28 2.02 16.64
N LEU A 55 5.10 3.15 15.94
CA LEU A 55 4.62 4.40 16.55
C LEU A 55 3.24 4.23 17.20
N LEU A 56 2.30 3.59 16.50
CA LEU A 56 0.98 3.27 17.06
C LEU A 56 1.08 2.38 18.31
N GLY A 57 2.01 1.42 18.31
CA GLY A 57 2.27 0.54 19.46
C GLY A 57 2.90 1.28 20.66
N ALA A 58 3.59 2.38 20.41
CA ALA A 58 4.11 3.30 21.43
C ALA A 58 3.05 4.29 21.95
N GLY A 59 1.80 4.14 21.52
CA GLY A 59 0.70 5.03 21.89
C GLY A 59 0.67 6.36 21.16
N VAL A 60 1.37 6.48 20.01
CA VAL A 60 1.37 7.69 19.18
C VAL A 60 0.27 7.58 18.12
N GLY A 61 -0.76 8.42 18.21
CA GLY A 61 -1.89 8.46 17.29
C GLY A 61 -2.91 7.33 17.46
N GLN A 62 -4.08 7.52 16.83
CA GLN A 62 -5.17 6.56 16.91
C GLN A 62 -5.05 5.49 15.82
N GLY A 63 -4.72 4.26 16.24
CA GLY A 63 -4.43 3.16 15.31
C GLY A 63 -5.54 2.86 14.29
N VAL A 64 -6.81 2.98 14.69
CA VAL A 64 -7.96 2.75 13.79
C VAL A 64 -7.99 3.80 12.67
N TYR A 65 -7.79 5.09 12.96
CA TYR A 65 -7.81 6.14 11.94
C TYR A 65 -6.64 6.03 10.98
N VAL A 66 -5.44 5.72 11.49
CA VAL A 66 -4.26 5.52 10.66
C VAL A 66 -4.43 4.31 9.74
N TRP A 67 -4.92 3.19 10.27
CA TRP A 67 -5.23 2.00 9.49
C TRP A 67 -6.25 2.27 8.40
N LEU A 68 -7.39 2.90 8.74
CA LEU A 68 -8.43 3.28 7.78
C LEU A 68 -7.87 4.19 6.69
N ALA A 69 -7.11 5.22 7.05
CA ALA A 69 -6.56 6.17 6.10
C ALA A 69 -5.58 5.50 5.11
N ILE A 70 -4.71 4.62 5.60
CA ILE A 70 -3.79 3.83 4.74
C ILE A 70 -4.58 2.90 3.82
N SER A 71 -5.61 2.21 4.32
CA SER A 71 -6.45 1.33 3.51
C SER A 71 -7.20 2.08 2.41
N ILE A 72 -7.83 3.21 2.75
CA ILE A 72 -8.53 4.06 1.79
C ILE A 72 -7.54 4.59 0.74
N GLY A 73 -6.38 5.10 1.16
CA GLY A 73 -5.35 5.59 0.25
C GLY A 73 -4.92 4.51 -0.75
N ALA A 74 -4.60 3.31 -0.26
CA ALA A 74 -4.22 2.19 -1.11
C ALA A 74 -5.34 1.78 -2.08
N ALA A 75 -6.59 1.68 -1.62
CA ALA A 75 -7.73 1.32 -2.45
C ALA A 75 -8.00 2.36 -3.54
N LEU A 76 -7.91 3.65 -3.22
CA LEU A 76 -8.09 4.73 -4.19
C LEU A 76 -6.96 4.78 -5.21
N GLY A 77 -5.72 4.54 -4.81
CA GLY A 77 -4.59 4.48 -5.75
C GLY A 77 -4.75 3.35 -6.78
N ASP A 78 -5.17 2.17 -6.32
CA ASP A 78 -5.44 1.03 -7.20
C ASP A 78 -6.67 1.28 -8.10
N TRP A 79 -7.67 2.01 -7.60
CA TRP A 79 -8.81 2.43 -8.40
C TRP A 79 -8.37 3.38 -9.52
N VAL A 80 -7.53 4.38 -9.23
CA VAL A 80 -6.97 5.27 -10.26
C VAL A 80 -6.22 4.46 -11.32
N ALA A 81 -5.42 3.48 -10.91
CA ALA A 81 -4.72 2.58 -11.83
C ALA A 81 -5.70 1.79 -12.71
N TYR A 82 -6.76 1.22 -12.12
CA TYR A 82 -7.80 0.46 -12.84
C TYR A 82 -8.58 1.32 -13.85
N VAL A 83 -9.02 2.53 -13.46
CA VAL A 83 -9.70 3.44 -14.40
C VAL A 83 -8.76 3.87 -15.52
N THR A 84 -7.48 4.10 -15.22
CA THR A 84 -6.47 4.39 -16.24
C THR A 84 -6.38 3.24 -17.24
N GLY A 85 -6.40 1.99 -16.76
CA GLY A 85 -6.48 0.79 -17.58
C GLY A 85 -7.68 0.76 -18.52
N ILE A 86 -8.88 1.03 -17.99
CA ILE A 86 -10.11 1.08 -18.78
C ILE A 86 -10.03 2.17 -19.85
N ARG A 87 -9.63 3.39 -19.47
CA ARG A 87 -9.63 4.55 -20.35
C ARG A 87 -8.58 4.46 -21.44
N ALA A 88 -7.38 3.98 -21.12
CA ALA A 88 -6.30 3.84 -22.08
C ALA A 88 -6.51 2.63 -23.00
N GLY A 89 -7.14 1.55 -22.51
CA GLY A 89 -7.38 0.35 -23.28
C GLY A 89 -6.09 -0.19 -23.94
N PRO A 90 -6.15 -0.73 -25.17
CA PRO A 90 -4.98 -1.26 -25.86
C PRO A 90 -3.83 -0.26 -26.08
N ALA A 91 -4.12 1.05 -26.09
CA ALA A 91 -3.08 2.08 -26.26
C ALA A 91 -2.07 2.07 -25.10
N LEU A 92 -2.46 1.55 -23.93
CA LEU A 92 -1.60 1.36 -22.78
C LEU A 92 -0.37 0.49 -23.09
N LEU A 93 -0.49 -0.47 -24.01
CA LEU A 93 0.62 -1.33 -24.45
C LEU A 93 1.72 -0.57 -25.19
N GLN A 94 1.39 0.59 -25.76
CA GLN A 94 2.36 1.46 -26.44
C GLN A 94 3.11 2.40 -25.46
N TRP A 95 2.66 2.46 -24.21
CA TRP A 95 3.28 3.30 -23.19
C TRP A 95 4.70 2.79 -22.84
N ALA A 96 5.69 3.69 -22.89
CA ALA A 96 7.11 3.31 -22.82
C ALA A 96 7.49 2.39 -21.63
N PRO A 97 6.99 2.58 -20.40
CA PRO A 97 7.28 1.68 -19.27
C PRO A 97 6.79 0.24 -19.48
N LEU A 98 5.63 0.05 -20.11
CA LEU A 98 5.06 -1.26 -20.41
C LEU A 98 5.63 -1.86 -21.68
N ARG A 99 5.80 -1.07 -22.73
CA ARG A 99 6.40 -1.48 -24.01
C ARG A 99 7.82 -2.03 -23.83
N ARG A 100 8.60 -1.44 -22.91
CA ARG A 100 9.95 -1.92 -22.55
C ARG A 100 9.93 -3.20 -21.69
N ARG A 101 8.77 -3.66 -21.23
CA ARG A 101 8.62 -4.80 -20.31
C ARG A 101 7.50 -5.77 -20.77
N PRO A 102 7.57 -6.34 -21.98
CA PRO A 102 6.53 -7.22 -22.51
C PRO A 102 6.32 -8.48 -21.64
N ALA A 103 7.40 -9.01 -21.03
CA ALA A 103 7.31 -10.13 -20.10
C ALA A 103 6.43 -9.83 -18.88
N LEU A 104 6.37 -8.57 -18.42
CA LEU A 104 5.54 -8.16 -17.29
C LEU A 104 4.05 -8.17 -17.66
N ILE A 105 3.72 -7.80 -18.91
CA ILE A 105 2.36 -7.87 -19.45
C ILE A 105 1.91 -9.33 -19.54
N ILE A 106 2.73 -10.20 -20.14
CA ILE A 106 2.43 -11.63 -20.27
C ILE A 106 2.25 -12.29 -18.90
N ARG A 107 3.15 -12.01 -17.95
CA ARG A 107 3.05 -12.51 -16.57
C ARG A 107 1.78 -12.02 -15.88
N THR A 108 1.41 -10.75 -16.06
CA THR A 108 0.19 -10.20 -15.49
C THR A 108 -1.04 -10.84 -16.12
N ALA A 109 -1.08 -11.03 -17.44
CA ALA A 109 -2.17 -11.70 -18.14
C ALA A 109 -2.35 -13.14 -17.64
N ALA A 110 -1.27 -13.93 -17.58
CA ALA A 110 -1.31 -15.29 -17.04
C ALA A 110 -1.74 -15.34 -15.57
N PHE A 111 -1.35 -14.35 -14.77
CA PHE A 111 -1.74 -14.24 -13.38
C PHE A 111 -3.24 -13.91 -13.21
N VAL A 112 -3.76 -13.00 -14.03
CA VAL A 112 -5.18 -12.64 -14.06
C VAL A 112 -6.02 -13.78 -14.60
N ASP A 113 -5.57 -14.49 -15.64
CA ASP A 113 -6.25 -15.65 -16.20
C ASP A 113 -6.37 -16.78 -15.16
N ARG A 114 -5.29 -17.05 -14.41
CA ARG A 114 -5.27 -18.09 -13.38
C ARG A 114 -6.12 -17.78 -12.15
N TRP A 115 -6.13 -16.53 -11.68
CA TRP A 115 -6.72 -16.16 -10.39
C TRP A 115 -8.00 -15.31 -10.50
N GLY A 116 -8.32 -14.80 -11.69
CA GLY A 116 -9.45 -13.91 -11.92
C GLY A 116 -9.43 -12.72 -10.96
N VAL A 117 -10.51 -12.51 -10.23
CA VAL A 117 -10.68 -11.43 -9.25
C VAL A 117 -9.68 -11.54 -8.09
N LEU A 118 -9.27 -12.75 -7.71
CA LEU A 118 -8.27 -12.96 -6.64
C LEU A 118 -6.89 -12.42 -7.02
N SER A 119 -6.60 -12.22 -8.32
CA SER A 119 -5.36 -11.58 -8.75
C SER A 119 -5.18 -10.18 -8.12
N VAL A 120 -6.28 -9.43 -7.94
CA VAL A 120 -6.29 -8.09 -7.31
C VAL A 120 -5.89 -8.16 -5.84
N VAL A 121 -6.30 -9.23 -5.14
CA VAL A 121 -5.95 -9.45 -3.74
C VAL A 121 -4.47 -9.85 -3.62
N LEU A 122 -4.09 -10.88 -4.38
CA LEU A 122 -2.78 -11.51 -4.27
C LEU A 122 -1.67 -10.57 -4.74
N CYS A 123 -1.90 -9.73 -5.75
CA CYS A 123 -0.87 -8.84 -6.28
C CYS A 123 -0.32 -7.87 -5.24
N ARG A 124 -1.10 -7.49 -4.21
CA ARG A 124 -0.66 -6.57 -3.15
C ARG A 124 0.59 -7.05 -2.39
N PHE A 125 0.81 -8.36 -2.36
CA PHE A 125 1.94 -8.98 -1.68
C PHE A 125 3.13 -9.25 -2.62
N PHE A 126 3.00 -8.98 -3.92
CA PHE A 126 4.05 -9.17 -4.92
C PHE A 126 4.41 -7.83 -5.59
N GLY A 127 5.55 -7.25 -5.21
CA GLY A 127 5.97 -5.89 -5.60
C GLY A 127 5.80 -5.57 -7.09
N PRO A 128 6.40 -6.34 -8.03
CA PRO A 128 6.29 -6.06 -9.46
C PRO A 128 4.87 -6.17 -10.01
N LEU A 129 4.06 -7.09 -9.47
CA LEU A 129 2.68 -7.32 -9.92
C LEU A 129 1.72 -6.26 -9.37
N ARG A 130 1.96 -5.74 -8.16
CA ARG A 130 1.10 -4.72 -7.54
C ARG A 130 0.98 -3.46 -8.40
N ALA A 131 2.05 -3.06 -9.06
CA ALA A 131 2.07 -1.87 -9.91
C ALA A 131 1.34 -2.08 -11.25
N THR A 132 1.19 -3.32 -11.73
CA THR A 132 0.65 -3.59 -13.07
C THR A 132 -0.71 -4.25 -13.07
N VAL A 133 -1.02 -5.11 -12.09
CA VAL A 133 -2.27 -5.88 -12.06
C VAL A 133 -3.51 -4.99 -12.06
N PRO A 134 -3.68 -4.00 -11.16
CA PRO A 134 -4.91 -3.19 -11.15
C PRO A 134 -5.14 -2.45 -12.48
N MET A 135 -4.06 -1.94 -13.08
CA MET A 135 -4.11 -1.23 -14.34
C MET A 135 -4.42 -2.16 -15.51
N LEU A 136 -3.75 -3.31 -15.59
CA LEU A 136 -3.95 -4.27 -16.68
C LEU A 136 -5.29 -5.00 -16.57
N THR A 137 -5.83 -5.28 -15.37
CA THR A 137 -7.18 -5.84 -15.23
C THR A 137 -8.26 -4.88 -15.72
N GLY A 138 -8.07 -3.56 -15.52
CA GLY A 138 -8.92 -2.53 -16.13
C GLY A 138 -8.86 -2.57 -17.66
N MET A 139 -7.66 -2.68 -18.22
CA MET A 139 -7.45 -2.82 -19.67
C MET A 139 -8.05 -4.12 -20.25
N PHE A 140 -7.97 -5.23 -19.51
CA PHE A 140 -8.54 -6.53 -19.89
C PHE A 140 -10.07 -6.60 -19.76
N GLY A 141 -10.72 -5.54 -19.26
CA GLY A 141 -12.18 -5.48 -19.16
C GLY A 141 -12.77 -6.21 -17.94
N MET A 142 -11.99 -6.41 -16.87
CA MET A 142 -12.54 -6.92 -15.60
C MET A 142 -13.65 -5.99 -15.11
N ARG A 143 -14.81 -6.52 -14.71
CA ARG A 143 -15.95 -5.72 -14.23
C ARG A 143 -15.59 -4.93 -12.97
N ALA A 144 -16.09 -3.70 -12.85
CA ALA A 144 -15.74 -2.78 -11.77
C ALA A 144 -16.16 -3.26 -10.37
N VAL A 145 -17.36 -3.85 -10.25
CA VAL A 145 -17.87 -4.32 -8.95
C VAL A 145 -16.98 -5.39 -8.31
N PRO A 146 -16.68 -6.53 -8.97
CA PRO A 146 -15.81 -7.54 -8.37
C PRO A 146 -14.37 -7.02 -8.17
N PHE A 147 -13.87 -6.15 -9.06
CA PHE A 147 -12.60 -5.47 -8.85
C PHE A 147 -12.61 -4.68 -7.54
N GLN A 148 -13.64 -3.85 -7.30
CA GLN A 148 -13.70 -3.01 -6.10
C GLN A 148 -13.85 -3.82 -4.82
N ILE A 149 -14.66 -4.87 -4.81
CA ILE A 149 -14.79 -5.75 -3.65
C ILE A 149 -13.42 -6.33 -3.27
N ALA A 150 -12.70 -6.87 -4.26
CA ALA A 150 -11.36 -7.40 -4.04
C ALA A 150 -10.35 -6.31 -3.65
N ASN A 151 -10.40 -5.15 -4.29
CA ASN A 151 -9.51 -4.01 -4.03
C ASN A 151 -9.67 -3.50 -2.59
N TRP A 152 -10.89 -3.15 -2.19
CA TRP A 152 -11.16 -2.64 -0.84
C TRP A 152 -10.85 -3.70 0.22
N GLY A 153 -11.37 -4.92 0.08
CA GLY A 153 -11.12 -5.99 1.05
C GLY A 153 -9.63 -6.26 1.23
N SER A 154 -8.88 -6.35 0.14
CA SER A 154 -7.44 -6.57 0.20
C SER A 154 -6.65 -5.37 0.72
N ALA A 155 -7.11 -4.13 0.52
CA ALA A 155 -6.48 -2.93 1.07
C ALA A 155 -6.54 -2.89 2.61
N PHE A 156 -7.67 -3.28 3.19
CA PHE A 156 -7.83 -3.38 4.65
C PHE A 156 -6.91 -4.45 5.26
N VAL A 157 -6.91 -5.64 4.66
CA VAL A 157 -6.05 -6.76 5.09
C VAL A 157 -4.58 -6.39 4.96
N TRP A 158 -4.18 -5.80 3.83
CA TRP A 158 -2.80 -5.43 3.56
C TRP A 158 -2.29 -4.35 4.52
N ALA A 159 -3.08 -3.31 4.79
CA ALA A 159 -2.70 -2.27 5.75
C ALA A 159 -2.51 -2.85 7.15
N GLY A 160 -3.44 -3.71 7.59
CA GLY A 160 -3.32 -4.43 8.86
C GLY A 160 -2.07 -5.31 8.91
N ALA A 161 -1.83 -6.11 7.88
CA ALA A 161 -0.67 -7.00 7.80
C ALA A 161 0.68 -6.26 7.89
N LEU A 162 0.75 -5.00 7.45
CA LEU A 162 1.97 -4.19 7.54
C LEU A 162 2.10 -3.39 8.85
N LEU A 163 0.99 -2.93 9.42
CA LEU A 163 1.00 -2.20 10.69
C LEU A 163 1.18 -3.13 11.89
N LEU A 164 0.55 -4.31 11.87
CA LEU A 164 0.48 -5.22 13.00
C LEU A 164 1.85 -5.66 13.55
N PRO A 165 2.86 -6.05 12.73
CA PRO A 165 4.14 -6.48 13.26
C PRO A 165 4.86 -5.38 14.05
N GLY A 166 4.83 -4.13 13.56
CA GLY A 166 5.41 -3.00 14.27
C GLY A 166 4.64 -2.66 15.53
N TRP A 167 3.30 -2.63 15.44
CA TRP A 167 2.43 -2.35 16.58
C TRP A 167 2.62 -3.37 17.70
N ALA A 168 2.51 -4.67 17.37
CA ALA A 168 2.68 -5.76 18.34
C ALA A 168 4.10 -5.77 18.92
N GLY A 169 5.11 -5.54 18.07
CA GLY A 169 6.51 -5.50 18.48
C GLY A 169 6.86 -4.37 19.45
N ILE A 170 6.01 -3.35 19.64
CA ILE A 170 6.21 -2.31 20.67
C ILE A 170 5.17 -2.46 21.80
N ALA A 171 3.91 -2.70 21.47
CA ALA A 171 2.84 -2.84 22.46
C ALA A 171 3.10 -3.97 23.46
N LEU A 172 3.70 -5.09 23.02
CA LEU A 172 4.06 -6.20 23.90
C LEU A 172 5.18 -5.86 24.89
N PHE A 173 6.05 -4.90 24.57
CA PHE A 173 7.11 -4.45 25.50
C PHE A 173 6.63 -3.41 26.50
N ASN A 174 5.62 -2.62 26.14
CA ASN A 174 5.04 -1.59 27.02
C ASN A 174 3.91 -2.11 27.92
N GLY A 175 3.36 -3.28 27.62
CA GLY A 175 2.22 -3.89 28.32
C GLY A 175 2.57 -4.97 29.36
N GLY A 176 3.85 -5.15 29.69
CA GLY A 176 4.34 -6.02 30.78
C GLY A 176 5.05 -5.20 31.85
#